data_AF-A0A7L4IHD6-F1
#
_entry.id   AF-A0A7L4IHD6-F1
#
_cell.length_a   1.000
_cell.length_b   1.000
_cell.length_c   1.000
_cell.angle_alpha   90.00
_cell.angle_beta   90.00
_cell.angle_gamma   90.00
#
_symmetry.space_group_name_H-M   'P 1'
#
loop_
_entity.id
_entity.type
_entity.pdbx_description
1 polymer ?
#
loop_
_entity_poly.entity_id
_entity_poly.type
_entity_poly.pdbx_seq_one_letter_code
_entity_poly.pdbx_strand_id
1 'polypeptide(L)'
;AVTRHPAYRDGDVAEGDVAGDLALARLDPPATPTRLVRPICLPGPAVRFPPGTNCTVTGWGDIRTAGQCQPGTGTGASLGWGGC
;
A
#
# COMPACT_ATOMS: atom_id res chain seq x y z
N ALA A 1 7.38 -19.07 5.50
CA ALA A 1 6.40 -18.82 6.59
C ALA A 1 6.04 -17.33 6.63
N VAL A 2 4.81 -16.96 7.03
CA VAL A 2 4.37 -15.56 7.13
C VAL A 2 3.88 -15.28 8.55
N THR A 3 4.35 -14.18 9.14
CA THR A 3 3.95 -13.71 10.47
C THR A 3 3.34 -12.31 10.34
N ARG A 4 2.05 -12.16 10.66
CA ARG A 4 1.35 -10.87 10.66
C ARG A 4 1.52 -10.15 11.99
N HIS A 5 1.46 -8.83 11.99
CA HIS A 5 1.47 -8.06 13.22
C HIS A 5 0.22 -8.36 14.08
N PRO A 6 0.33 -8.55 15.40
CA PRO A 6 -0.81 -8.93 16.25
C PRO A 6 -1.96 -7.92 16.31
N ALA A 7 -1.66 -6.63 16.05
CA ALA A 7 -2.69 -5.59 16.02
C ALA A 7 -3.47 -5.53 14.69
N TYR A 8 -3.01 -6.23 13.64
CA TYR A 8 -3.69 -6.28 12.36
C TYR A 8 -5.07 -6.91 12.52
N ARG A 9 -6.09 -6.30 11.92
CA ARG A 9 -7.48 -6.75 11.96
C ARG A 9 -7.91 -7.14 10.55
N ASP A 10 -8.27 -8.40 10.39
CA ASP A 10 -8.91 -8.90 9.17
C ASP A 10 -10.41 -8.52 9.18
N GLY A 11 -10.96 -8.10 8.04
CA GLY A 11 -12.41 -7.86 7.85
C GLY A 11 -12.83 -6.40 7.77
N ASP A 12 -14.13 -6.14 7.96
CA ASP A 12 -14.74 -4.80 7.89
C ASP A 12 -14.33 -3.95 9.10
N VAL A 13 -13.12 -3.40 9.02
CA VAL A 13 -12.61 -2.41 9.97
C VAL A 13 -13.23 -1.04 9.66
N ALA A 14 -13.34 -0.19 10.69
CA ALA A 14 -13.75 1.19 10.49
C ALA A 14 -12.81 1.86 9.47
N GLU A 15 -13.37 2.67 8.58
CA GLU A 15 -12.60 3.36 7.55
C GLU A 15 -11.44 4.14 8.17
N GLY A 16 -10.22 3.81 7.74
CA GLY A 16 -8.99 4.41 8.26
C GLY A 16 -8.29 3.63 9.40
N ASP A 17 -8.85 2.52 9.89
CA ASP A 17 -8.15 1.63 10.82
C ASP A 17 -7.17 0.71 10.08
N VAL A 18 -5.95 1.22 9.90
CA VAL A 18 -4.81 0.50 9.30
C VAL A 18 -3.79 0.04 10.36
N ALA A 19 -4.24 -0.13 11.61
CA ALA A 19 -3.36 -0.47 12.71
C ALA A 19 -2.64 -1.81 12.46
N GLY A 20 -1.31 -1.76 12.44
CA GLY A 20 -0.50 -2.96 12.28
C GLY A 20 -0.54 -3.57 10.88
N ASP A 21 -0.81 -2.79 9.82
CA ASP A 21 -0.64 -3.23 8.43
C ASP A 21 0.85 -3.51 8.11
N LEU A 22 1.35 -4.66 8.60
CA LEU A 22 2.72 -5.12 8.52
C LEU A 22 2.78 -6.64 8.70
N ALA A 23 3.59 -7.31 7.89
CA ALA A 23 3.90 -8.73 8.05
C ALA A 23 5.37 -9.03 7.68
N LEU A 24 5.90 -10.13 8.23
CA LEU A 24 7.22 -10.67 7.89
C LEU A 24 7.05 -11.99 7.11
N ALA A 25 7.68 -12.07 5.95
CA ALA A 25 7.75 -13.28 5.15
C ALA A 25 9.16 -13.89 5.21
N ARG A 26 9.28 -15.09 5.77
CA ARG A 26 10.52 -15.87 5.80
C ARG A 26 10.60 -16.77 4.57
N LEU A 27 11.60 -16.51 3.72
CA LEU A 27 11.94 -17.31 2.56
C LEU A 27 12.61 -18.62 2.98
N ASP A 28 12.32 -19.70 2.26
CA ASP A 28 12.97 -20.99 2.43
C ASP A 28 13.15 -21.65 1.04
N PRO A 29 14.39 -21.73 0.50
CA PRO A 29 15.64 -21.31 1.14
C PRO A 29 15.79 -19.78 1.24
N PRO A 30 16.72 -19.28 2.08
CA PRO A 30 17.05 -17.85 2.12
C PRO A 30 17.49 -17.32 0.76
N ALA A 31 17.19 -16.05 0.47
CA ALA A 31 17.64 -15.40 -0.75
C ALA A 31 19.18 -15.24 -0.77
N THR A 32 19.80 -15.50 -1.92
CA THR A 32 21.24 -15.30 -2.12
C THR A 32 21.54 -13.82 -2.36
N PRO A 33 22.37 -13.17 -1.55
CA PRO A 33 22.77 -11.77 -1.78
C PRO A 33 23.57 -11.61 -3.07
N THR A 34 23.26 -10.57 -3.85
CA THR A 34 23.98 -10.25 -5.09
C THR A 34 24.14 -8.73 -5.26
N ARG A 35 24.60 -8.28 -6.43
CA ARG A 35 24.56 -6.85 -6.78
C ARG A 35 23.14 -6.31 -6.92
N LEU A 36 22.18 -7.16 -7.26
CA LEU A 36 20.77 -6.80 -7.48
C LEU A 36 19.85 -7.16 -6.30
N VAL A 37 20.30 -8.03 -5.40
CA VAL A 37 19.53 -8.50 -4.23
C VAL A 37 20.25 -8.09 -2.96
N ARG A 38 19.71 -7.09 -2.26
CA ARG A 38 20.27 -6.53 -1.01
C ARG A 38 19.14 -6.14 -0.05
N PRO A 39 19.36 -6.25 1.28
CA PRO A 39 18.40 -5.76 2.25
C PRO A 39 18.35 -4.24 2.24
N ILE A 40 17.19 -3.69 2.65
CA ILE A 40 17.04 -2.27 2.96
C ILE A 40 17.38 -2.02 4.43
N CYS A 41 17.86 -0.82 4.75
CA CYS A 41 18.07 -0.41 6.13
C CYS A 41 16.73 -0.12 6.83
N LEU A 42 16.61 -0.49 8.09
CA LEU A 42 15.51 -0.06 8.94
C LEU A 42 15.88 1.26 9.62
N PRO A 43 14.97 2.24 9.69
CA PRO A 43 15.20 3.44 10.49
C PRO A 43 15.27 3.07 11.98
N GLY A 44 15.99 3.89 12.77
CA GLY A 44 15.94 3.77 14.22
C GLY A 44 14.53 4.08 14.77
N PRO A 45 14.17 3.55 15.95
CA PRO A 45 12.82 3.64 16.49
C PRO A 45 12.35 5.08 16.79
N ALA A 46 13.28 6.02 16.94
CA ALA A 46 12.99 7.43 17.21
C ALA A 46 13.11 8.33 15.96
N VAL A 47 13.43 7.76 14.79
CA VAL A 47 13.56 8.54 13.55
C VAL A 47 12.18 9.10 13.16
N ARG A 48 12.16 10.37 12.76
CA ARG A 48 10.96 11.07 12.28
C ARG A 48 11.22 11.60 10.87
N PHE A 49 10.22 11.51 10.01
CA PHE A 49 10.24 12.08 8.67
C PHE A 49 9.31 13.30 8.67
N PRO A 50 9.84 14.54 8.71
CA PRO A 50 9.01 15.73 8.72
C PRO A 50 8.22 15.90 7.41
N PRO A 51 7.10 16.64 7.42
CA PRO A 51 6.39 17.00 6.20
C PRO A 51 7.32 17.65 5.18
N GLY A 52 7.18 17.27 3.90
CA GLY A 52 8.07 17.72 2.83
C GLY A 52 9.38 16.94 2.70
N THR A 53 9.59 15.87 3.49
CA THR A 53 10.70 14.93 3.26
C THR A 53 10.52 14.25 1.91
N ASN A 54 11.53 14.33 1.05
CA ASN A 54 11.55 13.59 -0.21
C ASN A 54 11.79 12.11 0.06
N CYS A 55 10.82 11.27 -0.32
CA CYS A 55 10.88 9.83 -0.23
C CYS A 55 10.64 9.21 -1.61
N THR A 56 11.20 8.03 -1.86
CA THR A 56 10.99 7.29 -3.12
C THR A 56 10.13 6.06 -2.84
N VAL A 57 9.07 5.88 -3.63
CA VAL A 57 8.24 4.67 -3.64
C VAL A 57 8.49 3.93 -4.95
N THR A 58 8.65 2.62 -4.88
CA THR A 58 8.88 1.75 -6.05
C THR A 58 7.94 0.56 -6.00
N GLY A 59 7.39 0.16 -7.15
CA GLY A 59 6.53 -1.02 -7.26
C GLY A 59 6.05 -1.23 -8.69
N TRP A 60 5.28 -2.29 -8.89
CA TRP A 60 4.67 -2.66 -10.18
C TRP A 60 3.15 -2.41 -10.21
N GLY A 61 2.65 -1.55 -9.32
CA GLY A 61 1.22 -1.22 -9.25
C GLY A 61 0.74 -0.40 -10.45
N ASP A 62 -0.58 -0.21 -10.51
CA ASP A 62 -1.20 0.56 -11.59
C ASP A 62 -0.69 2.01 -11.64
N ILE A 63 -0.26 2.43 -12.84
CA ILE A 63 0.21 3.80 -13.10
C ILE A 63 -0.93 4.79 -13.37
N ARG A 64 -2.16 4.29 -13.42
CA ARG A 64 -3.38 5.07 -13.58
C ARG A 64 -4.36 4.65 -12.50
N THR A 65 -4.94 5.61 -11.81
CA THR A 65 -6.12 5.36 -11.01
C THR A 65 -7.23 4.91 -11.96
N ALA A 66 -7.95 3.84 -11.63
CA ALA A 66 -9.17 3.46 -12.35
C ALA A 66 -10.30 4.47 -12.03
N GLY A 67 -10.12 5.71 -12.50
CA GLY A 67 -11.17 6.71 -12.60
C GLY A 67 -11.97 6.42 -13.86
N GLN A 68 -12.99 5.58 -13.68
CA GLN A 68 -14.22 5.34 -14.45
C GLN A 68 -14.30 5.86 -15.91
N CYS A 69 -14.72 4.99 -16.83
CA CYS A 69 -15.34 5.38 -18.09
C CYS A 69 -16.69 4.64 -18.14
N GLN A 70 -17.78 5.31 -17.73
CA GLN A 70 -19.12 4.86 -18.07
C GLN A 70 -19.34 5.18 -19.55
N PRO A 71 -19.76 4.23 -20.39
CA PRO A 71 -20.23 4.57 -21.73
C PRO A 71 -21.49 5.42 -21.55
N GLY A 72 -21.43 6.69 -21.92
CA GLY A 72 -22.58 7.58 -21.85
C GLY A 72 -23.71 7.10 -22.78
N THR A 73 -24.67 6.35 -22.25
CA THR A 73 -26.05 6.40 -22.73
C THR A 73 -26.77 7.40 -21.84
N GLY A 74 -26.79 8.66 -22.30
CA GLY A 74 -27.49 9.71 -21.60
C GLY A 74 -28.99 9.43 -21.54
N THR A 75 -29.53 9.44 -20.32
CA THR A 75 -30.82 10.06 -19.95
C THR A 75 -30.97 10.06 -18.42
N GLY A 76 -30.62 11.19 -17.80
CA GLY A 76 -31.16 11.70 -16.54
C GLY A 76 -31.08 10.85 -15.26
N ALA A 77 -30.12 11.14 -14.38
CA ALA A 77 -30.28 10.98 -12.93
C ALA A 77 -29.39 11.98 -12.18
N SER A 78 -29.97 12.64 -11.19
CA SER A 78 -29.39 13.68 -10.35
C SER A 78 -28.66 13.11 -9.12
N LEU A 79 -27.64 13.86 -8.68
CA LEU A 79 -26.94 13.89 -7.38
C LEU A 79 -25.71 12.96 -7.20
N GLY A 80 -24.57 13.58 -6.88
CA GLY A 80 -23.44 12.93 -6.20
C GLY A 80 -22.13 12.99 -6.97
N TRP A 81 -21.08 13.45 -6.32
CA TRP A 81 -19.75 13.73 -6.83
C TRP A 81 -19.12 12.60 -7.67
N GLY A 82 -18.69 12.95 -8.89
CA GLY A 82 -17.42 12.51 -9.46
C GLY A 82 -17.17 11.01 -9.58
N GLY A 83 -18.16 10.23 -10.01
CA GLY A 83 -17.90 9.21 -11.03
C GLY A 83 -17.83 9.89 -12.39
N CYS A 84 -17.09 9.37 -13.36
CA CYS A 84 -16.79 10.07 -14.64
C CYS A 84 -17.97 10.76 -15.34
#